data_AF-N8Q3R5-F1
#
_entry.id   AF-N8Q3R5-F1
#
_cell.length_a   1.000
_cell.length_b   1.000
_cell.length_c   1.000
_cell.angle_alpha   90.00
_cell.angle_beta   90.00
_cell.angle_gamma   90.00
#
_symmetry.space_group_name_H-M   'P 1'
#
loop_
_entity.id
_entity.type
_entity.pdbx_description
1 polymer ?
#
loop_
_entity_poly.entity_id
_entity_poly.type
_entity_poly.pdbx_seq_one_letter_code
_entity_poly.pdbx_strand_id
1 'polypeptide(L)'
;MFTSVNEPATLIRIEKLIHTLVHRGYRDETLVIELIQIIEAFRLCYQEEYYYSPLIRDFIKVSNLIDVLSLEMQSSNLYYVISKNLTDIRAALIWNYRLLVQEIQDYRRQEVKNTESLREYLSDLFNHYARLLVVRVDLKYNKNVRDQISFELFSQHMEILDLLRKSLLQVHPVYQCSD
;
A
#
# COMPACT_ATOMS: atom_id res chain seq x y z
N MET A 1 -25.46 -33.12 11.66
CA MET A 1 -25.46 -32.30 12.89
C MET A 1 -24.34 -31.28 12.71
N PHE A 2 -24.66 -30.03 12.34
CA PHE A 2 -23.64 -29.02 12.07
C PHE A 2 -23.08 -28.54 13.40
N THR A 3 -21.88 -28.99 13.77
CA THR A 3 -21.09 -28.26 14.77
C THR A 3 -20.73 -26.93 14.15
N SER A 4 -21.40 -25.85 14.56
CA SER A 4 -21.09 -24.51 14.06
C SER A 4 -19.69 -24.14 14.55
N VAL A 5 -18.68 -24.42 13.73
CA VAL A 5 -17.32 -23.98 14.01
C VAL A 5 -17.31 -22.46 13.94
N ASN A 6 -16.83 -21.83 15.00
CA ASN A 6 -16.69 -20.38 15.04
C ASN A 6 -15.47 -19.99 14.19
N GLU A 7 -15.73 -19.53 12.96
CA GLU A 7 -14.68 -19.15 12.01
C GLU A 7 -13.71 -18.11 12.59
N PRO A 8 -14.14 -16.94 13.11
CA PRO A 8 -13.23 -15.99 13.73
C PRO A 8 -12.32 -16.61 14.81
N ALA A 9 -12.88 -17.48 15.65
CA ALA A 9 -12.10 -18.15 16.69
C ALA A 9 -11.03 -19.09 16.09
N THR A 10 -11.36 -19.82 15.02
CA THR A 10 -10.42 -20.67 14.30
C THR A 10 -9.30 -19.85 13.65
N LEU A 11 -9.63 -18.74 12.98
CA LEU A 11 -8.64 -17.86 12.35
C LEU A 11 -7.67 -17.25 13.38
N ILE A 12 -8.21 -16.75 14.50
CA ILE A 12 -7.39 -16.25 15.61
C ILE A 12 -6.49 -17.35 16.19
N ARG A 13 -6.98 -18.59 16.23
CA ARG A 13 -6.21 -19.73 16.74
C ARG A 13 -5.05 -20.07 15.80
N ILE A 14 -5.22 -19.99 14.48
CA ILE A 14 -4.14 -20.13 13.49
C ILE A 14 -3.07 -19.06 13.74
N GLU A 15 -3.47 -17.80 13.88
CA GLU A 15 -2.53 -16.69 14.14
C GLU A 15 -1.75 -16.90 15.43
N LYS A 16 -2.43 -17.30 16.51
CA LYS A 16 -1.79 -17.60 17.80
C LYS A 16 -0.81 -18.77 17.72
N LEU A 17 -1.17 -19.83 16.99
CA LEU A 17 -0.29 -20.97 16.76
C LEU A 17 1.00 -20.50 16.08
N ILE A 18 0.89 -19.82 14.93
CA ILE A 18 2.03 -19.40 14.13
C ILE A 18 2.92 -18.42 14.91
N HIS A 19 2.31 -17.44 15.58
CA HIS A 19 3.05 -16.50 16.42
C HIS A 19 3.81 -17.21 17.55
N THR A 20 3.17 -18.17 18.23
CA THR A 20 3.80 -18.92 19.31
C THR A 20 4.91 -19.83 18.78
N LEU A 21 4.69 -20.50 17.65
CA LEU A 21 5.69 -21.33 16.98
C LEU A 21 6.97 -20.55 16.68
N VAL A 22 6.83 -19.32 16.16
CA VAL A 22 7.98 -18.50 15.76
C VAL A 22 8.73 -17.91 16.96
N HIS A 23 8.01 -17.41 17.98
CA HIS A 23 8.63 -16.64 19.06
C HIS A 23 8.95 -17.45 20.32
N ARG A 24 8.21 -18.52 20.59
CA ARG A 24 8.36 -19.34 21.81
C ARG A 24 8.80 -20.77 21.51
N GLY A 25 8.67 -21.19 20.25
CA GLY A 25 8.83 -22.59 19.86
C GLY A 25 7.65 -23.44 20.31
N TYR A 26 7.64 -24.69 19.85
CA TYR A 26 6.59 -25.66 20.14
C TYR A 26 7.21 -27.04 20.31
N ARG A 27 6.72 -27.80 21.30
CA ARG A 27 7.04 -29.23 21.40
C ARG A 27 6.38 -29.98 20.24
N ASP A 28 7.09 -30.96 19.68
CA ASP A 28 6.67 -31.69 18.48
C ASP A 28 5.27 -32.30 18.60
N GLU A 29 5.03 -33.11 19.64
CA GLU A 29 3.73 -33.75 19.87
C GLU A 29 2.59 -32.73 20.02
N THR A 30 2.83 -31.66 20.77
CA THR A 30 1.82 -30.60 20.97
C THR A 30 1.51 -29.88 19.67
N LEU A 31 2.53 -29.61 18.85
CA LEU A 31 2.36 -28.98 17.54
C LEU A 31 1.55 -29.84 16.59
N VAL A 32 1.85 -31.15 16.54
CA VAL A 32 1.11 -32.10 15.70
C VAL A 32 -0.37 -32.12 16.10
N ILE A 33 -0.66 -32.30 17.39
CA ILE A 33 -2.04 -32.35 17.89
C ILE A 33 -2.78 -31.05 17.57
N GLU A 34 -2.14 -29.90 17.81
CA GLU A 34 -2.78 -28.61 17.59
C GLU A 34 -3.00 -28.29 16.11
N LEU A 35 -2.04 -28.65 15.23
CA LEU A 35 -2.19 -28.54 13.78
C LEU A 35 -3.37 -29.36 13.27
N ILE A 36 -3.52 -30.61 13.72
CA ILE A 36 -4.64 -31.47 13.31
C ILE A 36 -5.97 -30.81 13.69
N GLN A 37 -6.12 -30.39 14.95
CA GLN A 37 -7.35 -29.77 15.42
C GLN A 37 -7.70 -28.49 14.65
N ILE A 38 -6.69 -27.67 14.34
CA ILE A 38 -6.88 -26.43 13.59
C ILE A 38 -7.22 -26.72 12.13
N ILE A 39 -6.54 -27.67 11.47
CA ILE A 39 -6.83 -28.05 10.07
C ILE A 39 -8.25 -28.59 9.96
N GLU A 40 -8.66 -29.49 10.86
CA GLU A 40 -10.02 -30.04 10.87
C GLU A 40 -11.07 -28.95 11.11
N ALA A 41 -10.84 -28.06 12.09
CA ALA A 41 -11.75 -26.94 12.34
C ALA A 41 -11.80 -25.96 11.15
N PHE A 42 -10.66 -25.65 10.56
CA PHE A 42 -10.56 -24.71 9.43
C PHE A 42 -11.27 -25.25 8.19
N ARG A 43 -11.16 -26.56 7.90
CA ARG A 43 -11.89 -27.20 6.80
C ARG A 43 -13.41 -27.06 6.90
N LEU A 44 -13.95 -26.99 8.12
CA LEU A 44 -15.39 -26.85 8.34
C LEU A 44 -15.89 -25.41 8.14
N CYS A 45 -15.01 -24.42 8.25
CA CYS A 45 -15.37 -23.01 8.11
C CYS A 45 -14.76 -22.31 6.89
N TYR A 46 -13.89 -22.99 6.13
CA TYR A 46 -13.27 -22.45 4.94
C TYR A 46 -14.31 -22.09 3.87
N GLN A 47 -14.20 -20.90 3.28
CA GLN A 47 -15.00 -20.43 2.15
C GLN A 47 -14.05 -19.96 1.05
N GLU A 48 -14.18 -20.51 -0.16
CA GLU A 48 -13.27 -20.21 -1.27
C GLU A 48 -13.42 -18.77 -1.77
N GLU A 49 -14.61 -18.19 -1.61
CA GLU A 49 -14.95 -16.84 -2.05
C GLU A 49 -14.36 -15.74 -1.16
N TYR A 50 -13.80 -16.11 0.00
CA TYR A 50 -13.32 -15.13 0.99
C TYR A 50 -11.89 -14.68 0.68
N TYR A 51 -11.67 -13.37 0.80
CA TYR A 51 -10.33 -12.79 0.78
C TYR A 51 -9.69 -12.87 2.17
N TYR A 52 -9.02 -13.99 2.44
CA TYR A 52 -8.30 -14.19 3.69
C TYR A 52 -7.04 -13.32 3.81
N SER A 53 -6.64 -13.05 5.07
CA SER A 53 -5.40 -12.34 5.37
C SER A 53 -4.18 -13.10 4.83
N PRO A 54 -3.05 -12.43 4.55
CA PRO A 54 -1.84 -13.09 4.04
C PRO A 54 -1.40 -14.30 4.88
N LEU A 55 -1.44 -14.17 6.22
CA LEU A 55 -1.08 -15.25 7.13
C LEU A 55 -1.98 -16.47 6.97
N ILE A 56 -3.30 -16.27 6.87
CA ILE A 56 -4.26 -17.37 6.67
C ILE A 56 -4.10 -17.99 5.28
N ARG A 57 -3.82 -17.18 4.25
CA ARG A 57 -3.52 -17.67 2.90
C ARG A 57 -2.30 -18.58 2.87
N ASP A 58 -1.26 -18.23 3.63
CA ASP A 58 -0.07 -19.06 3.74
C ASP A 58 -0.32 -20.33 4.56
N PHE A 59 -1.20 -20.28 5.56
CA PHE A 59 -1.67 -21.47 6.26
C PHE A 59 -2.45 -22.41 5.32
N ILE A 60 -3.29 -21.89 4.41
CA ILE A 60 -3.98 -22.67 3.38
C ILE A 60 -2.96 -23.43 2.51
N LYS A 61 -1.86 -22.78 2.09
CA LYS A 61 -0.79 -23.46 1.34
C LYS A 61 -0.18 -24.63 2.11
N VAL A 62 0.03 -24.47 3.42
CA VAL A 62 0.54 -25.55 4.28
C VAL A 62 -0.50 -26.67 4.44
N SER A 63 -1.79 -26.34 4.58
CA SER A 63 -2.86 -27.34 4.58
C SER A 63 -2.87 -28.15 3.27
N ASN A 64 -2.75 -27.47 2.12
CA ASN A 64 -2.69 -28.13 0.82
C ASN A 64 -1.44 -29.01 0.67
N LEU A 65 -0.29 -28.59 1.21
CA LEU A 65 0.92 -29.42 1.28
C LEU A 65 0.66 -30.71 2.08
N ILE A 66 -0.03 -30.61 3.22
CA ILE A 66 -0.40 -31.79 4.04
C ILE A 66 -1.33 -32.72 3.27
N ASP A 67 -2.25 -32.18 2.47
CA ASP A 67 -3.12 -32.97 1.61
C ASP A 67 -2.32 -33.71 0.52
N VAL A 68 -1.36 -33.06 -0.12
CA VAL A 68 -0.43 -33.70 -1.08
C VAL A 68 0.37 -34.82 -0.40
N LEU A 69 0.97 -34.55 0.76
CA LEU A 69 1.73 -35.54 1.52
C LEU A 69 0.86 -36.73 1.93
N SER A 70 -0.42 -36.50 2.26
CA SER A 70 -1.36 -37.57 2.61
C SER A 70 -1.60 -38.51 1.42
N LEU A 71 -1.68 -37.95 0.20
CA LEU A 71 -1.80 -38.73 -1.04
C LEU A 71 -0.52 -39.50 -1.36
N GLU A 72 0.65 -38.85 -1.28
CA GLU A 72 1.95 -39.47 -1.56
C GLU A 72 2.27 -40.62 -0.60
N MET A 73 1.93 -40.45 0.68
CA MET A 73 2.12 -41.46 1.72
C MET A 73 1.00 -42.50 1.76
N GLN A 74 -0.04 -42.36 0.94
CA GLN A 74 -1.23 -43.22 0.90
C GLN A 74 -1.86 -43.41 2.29
N SER A 75 -1.92 -42.34 3.08
CA SER A 75 -2.40 -42.38 4.45
C SER A 75 -3.37 -41.24 4.72
N SER A 76 -4.57 -41.58 5.19
CA SER A 76 -5.55 -40.61 5.71
C SER A 76 -5.30 -40.22 7.17
N ASN A 77 -4.32 -40.85 7.84
CA ASN A 77 -4.01 -40.56 9.22
C ASN A 77 -3.15 -39.29 9.31
N LEU A 78 -3.80 -38.15 9.56
CA LEU A 78 -3.13 -36.85 9.68
C LEU A 78 -2.04 -36.83 10.77
N TYR A 79 -2.22 -37.55 11.88
CA TYR A 79 -1.18 -37.65 12.90
C TYR A 79 0.09 -38.29 12.36
N TYR A 80 -0.05 -39.39 11.62
CA TYR A 80 1.08 -40.06 10.98
C TYR A 80 1.74 -39.17 9.93
N VAL A 81 0.95 -38.57 9.02
CA VAL A 81 1.46 -37.72 7.93
C VAL A 81 2.20 -36.50 8.48
N ILE A 82 1.58 -35.78 9.43
CA ILE A 82 2.16 -34.56 10.00
C ILE A 82 3.38 -34.89 10.86
N SER A 83 3.32 -35.94 11.69
CA SER A 83 4.47 -36.31 12.54
C SER A 83 5.70 -36.72 11.72
N LYS A 84 5.51 -37.43 10.60
CA LYS A 84 6.61 -37.84 9.71
C LYS A 84 7.24 -36.68 8.94
N ASN A 85 6.46 -35.65 8.62
CA ASN A 85 6.90 -34.48 7.84
C ASN A 85 7.00 -33.20 8.69
N LEU A 86 7.08 -33.34 10.02
CA LEU A 86 6.92 -32.22 10.95
C LEU A 86 7.99 -31.15 10.75
N THR A 87 9.22 -31.56 10.47
CA THR A 87 10.35 -30.65 10.23
C THR A 87 10.07 -29.72 9.05
N ASP A 88 9.58 -30.26 7.94
CA ASP A 88 9.33 -29.49 6.71
C ASP A 88 8.09 -28.61 6.87
N ILE A 89 7.02 -29.15 7.46
CA ILE A 89 5.80 -28.38 7.77
C ILE A 89 6.12 -27.21 8.70
N ARG A 90 6.92 -27.46 9.75
CA ARG A 90 7.38 -26.42 10.68
C ARG A 90 8.21 -25.37 9.97
N ALA A 91 9.15 -25.78 9.13
CA ALA A 91 9.98 -24.86 8.37
C ALA A 91 9.13 -23.99 7.44
N ALA A 92 8.15 -24.57 6.75
CA ALA A 92 7.22 -23.84 5.88
C ALA A 92 6.41 -22.79 6.65
N LEU A 93 5.85 -23.14 7.81
CA LEU A 93 5.09 -22.20 8.65
C LEU A 93 5.96 -21.03 9.13
N ILE A 94 7.16 -21.32 9.60
CA ILE A 94 8.10 -20.28 10.08
C ILE A 94 8.56 -19.40 8.93
N TRP A 95 8.88 -19.99 7.77
CA TRP A 95 9.34 -19.28 6.60
C TRP A 95 8.28 -18.31 6.07
N ASN A 96 7.05 -18.77 5.92
CA ASN A 96 5.94 -17.95 5.45
C ASN A 96 5.68 -16.76 6.39
N TYR A 97 5.70 -16.98 7.71
CA TYR A 97 5.56 -15.89 8.68
C TYR A 97 6.69 -14.85 8.56
N ARG A 98 7.94 -15.29 8.36
CA ARG A 98 9.08 -14.38 8.20
C ARG A 98 8.98 -13.55 6.93
N LEU A 99 8.56 -14.17 5.82
CA LEU A 99 8.31 -13.46 4.57
C LEU A 99 7.23 -12.39 4.74
N LEU A 100 6.12 -12.72 5.39
CA LEU A 100 5.06 -11.76 5.69
C LEU A 100 5.57 -10.56 6.50
N VAL A 101 6.34 -10.82 7.57
CA VAL A 101 6.91 -9.74 8.40
C VAL A 101 7.87 -8.88 7.60
N GLN A 102 8.68 -9.48 6.74
CA GLN A 102 9.60 -8.76 5.87
C GLN A 102 8.83 -7.88 4.87
N GLU A 103 7.80 -8.41 4.23
CA GLU A 103 6.96 -7.66 3.29
C GLU A 103 6.33 -6.43 3.95
N ILE A 104 5.80 -6.58 5.17
CA ILE A 104 5.27 -5.46 5.97
C ILE A 104 6.35 -4.41 6.25
N GLN A 105 7.57 -4.83 6.60
CA GLN A 105 8.68 -3.91 6.86
C GLN A 105 9.10 -3.17 5.59
N ASP A 106 9.13 -3.86 4.46
CA ASP A 106 9.49 -3.29 3.17
C ASP A 106 8.45 -2.27 2.70
N TYR A 107 7.15 -2.56 2.85
CA TYR A 107 6.09 -1.58 2.60
C TYR A 107 6.24 -0.33 3.46
N ARG A 108 6.48 -0.47 4.77
CA ARG A 108 6.68 0.68 5.66
C ARG A 108 7.88 1.52 5.26
N ARG A 109 9.00 0.87 4.89
CA ARG A 109 10.18 1.59 4.38
C ARG A 109 9.88 2.31 3.09
N GLN A 110 9.10 1.70 2.20
CA GLN A 110 8.70 2.30 0.95
C GLN A 110 7.76 3.49 1.14
N GLU A 111 6.83 3.44 2.10
CA GLU A 111 5.96 4.58 2.43
C GLU A 111 6.77 5.81 2.89
N VAL A 112 7.81 5.61 3.71
CA VAL A 112 8.71 6.69 4.13
C VAL A 112 9.41 7.31 2.93
N LYS A 113 10.03 6.48 2.07
CA LYS A 113 10.72 6.94 0.86
C LYS A 113 9.77 7.68 -0.10
N ASN A 114 8.58 7.13 -0.33
CA ASN A 114 7.57 7.75 -1.18
C ASN A 114 7.15 9.12 -0.64
N THR A 115 7.02 9.26 0.68
CA THR A 115 6.68 10.53 1.33
C THR A 115 7.79 11.56 1.16
N GLU A 116 9.06 11.15 1.31
CA GLU A 116 10.23 12.01 1.09
C GLU A 116 10.30 12.46 -0.37
N SER A 117 10.21 11.53 -1.33
CA SER A 117 10.21 11.86 -2.76
C SER A 117 9.03 12.75 -3.17
N LEU A 118 7.84 12.55 -2.60
CA LEU A 118 6.69 13.42 -2.85
C LEU A 118 6.92 14.84 -2.32
N ARG A 119 7.55 14.95 -1.13
CA ARG A 119 7.89 16.26 -0.55
C ARG A 119 8.91 16.99 -1.41
N GLU A 120 9.96 16.31 -1.85
CA GLU A 120 10.98 16.87 -2.75
C GLU A 120 10.35 17.35 -4.06
N TYR A 121 9.54 16.48 -4.69
CA TYR A 121 8.82 16.82 -5.93
C TYR A 121 7.94 18.06 -5.77
N LEU A 122 7.13 18.14 -4.71
CA LEU A 122 6.29 19.31 -4.47
C LEU A 122 7.12 20.57 -4.18
N SER A 123 8.22 20.44 -3.44
CA SER A 123 9.15 21.54 -3.20
C SER A 123 9.72 22.07 -4.50
N ASP A 124 10.18 21.18 -5.40
CA ASP A 124 10.72 21.55 -6.71
C ASP A 124 9.65 22.18 -7.59
N LEU A 125 8.43 21.63 -7.58
CA LEU A 125 7.27 22.18 -8.27
C LEU A 125 6.99 23.61 -7.81
N PHE A 126 6.86 23.84 -6.50
CA PHE A 126 6.60 25.17 -5.97
C PHE A 126 7.79 26.10 -6.17
N ASN A 127 9.04 25.65 -6.04
CA ASN A 127 10.20 26.48 -6.33
C ASN A 127 10.28 26.86 -7.82
N HIS A 128 9.87 25.97 -8.72
CA HIS A 128 9.81 26.25 -10.16
C HIS A 128 8.72 27.27 -10.49
N TYR A 129 7.50 27.08 -9.97
CA TYR A 129 6.35 27.94 -10.28
C TYR A 129 6.24 29.20 -9.43
N ALA A 130 6.81 29.25 -8.22
CA ALA A 130 6.89 30.48 -7.41
C ALA A 130 7.81 31.54 -8.05
N ARG A 131 8.69 31.15 -8.97
CA ARG A 131 9.47 32.07 -9.80
C ARG A 131 8.64 32.75 -10.90
N LEU A 132 7.40 32.29 -11.15
CA LEU A 132 6.42 33.08 -11.91
C LEU A 132 5.91 34.20 -10.99
N LEU A 133 6.71 35.26 -10.90
CA LEU A 133 6.35 36.49 -10.21
C LEU A 133 5.09 37.08 -10.88
N VAL A 134 3.94 37.02 -10.21
CA VAL A 134 2.73 37.70 -10.68
C VAL A 134 2.92 39.20 -10.44
N VAL A 135 3.36 39.93 -11.48
CA VAL A 135 3.43 41.39 -11.43
C VAL A 135 2.03 41.95 -11.56
N ARG A 136 1.45 42.42 -10.45
CA ARG A 136 0.21 43.18 -10.45
C ARG A 136 0.51 44.66 -10.66
N VAL A 137 0.10 45.21 -11.80
CA VAL A 137 0.18 46.64 -12.09
C VAL A 137 -1.19 47.26 -11.83
N ASP A 138 -1.36 47.93 -10.68
CA ASP A 138 -2.59 48.66 -10.38
C ASP A 138 -2.55 50.04 -11.06
N LEU A 139 -3.31 50.18 -12.15
CA LEU A 139 -3.44 51.43 -12.90
C LEU A 139 -4.70 52.16 -12.49
N LYS A 140 -4.54 53.44 -12.14
CA LYS A 140 -5.66 54.32 -11.81
C LYS A 140 -5.44 55.70 -12.42
N TYR A 141 -6.51 56.27 -12.96
CA TYR A 141 -6.52 57.69 -13.29
C TYR A 141 -6.50 58.54 -12.03
N ASN A 142 -5.74 59.63 -12.06
CA ASN A 142 -5.75 60.63 -11.01
C ASN A 142 -7.16 61.22 -10.88
N LYS A 143 -7.65 61.36 -9.63
CA LYS A 143 -9.01 61.80 -9.32
C LYS A 143 -9.38 63.13 -9.98
N ASN A 144 -8.40 64.04 -10.11
CA ASN A 144 -8.63 65.37 -10.66
C ASN A 144 -8.86 65.41 -12.17
N VAL A 145 -8.55 64.32 -12.88
CA VAL A 145 -8.61 64.24 -14.34
C VAL A 145 -9.52 63.11 -14.81
N ARG A 146 -10.07 62.31 -13.88
CA ARG A 146 -10.89 61.13 -14.16
C ARG A 146 -12.15 61.51 -14.96
N ASP A 147 -12.78 62.62 -14.60
CA ASP A 147 -14.02 63.08 -15.25
C ASP A 147 -13.78 63.67 -16.65
N GLN A 148 -12.51 63.86 -17.03
CA GLN A 148 -12.08 64.37 -18.33
C GLN A 148 -11.62 63.24 -19.27
N ILE A 149 -11.62 61.99 -18.81
CA ILE A 149 -11.29 60.83 -19.64
C ILE A 149 -12.52 60.46 -20.47
N SER A 150 -12.48 60.69 -21.77
CA SER A 150 -13.50 60.18 -22.68
C SER A 150 -13.37 58.66 -22.88
N PHE A 151 -14.43 58.04 -23.37
CA PHE A 151 -14.45 56.61 -23.66
C PHE A 151 -13.42 56.21 -24.73
N GLU A 152 -13.22 57.07 -25.74
CA GLU A 152 -12.25 56.86 -26.80
C GLU A 152 -10.82 56.90 -26.26
N LEU A 153 -10.52 57.88 -25.40
CA LEU A 153 -9.20 58.02 -24.79
C LEU A 153 -8.90 56.85 -23.83
N PHE A 154 -9.91 56.39 -23.08
CA PHE A 154 -9.80 55.18 -22.27
C PHE A 154 -9.46 53.94 -23.12
N SER A 155 -10.12 53.79 -24.27
CA SER A 155 -9.92 52.67 -25.18
C SER A 155 -8.51 52.66 -25.77
N GLN A 156 -8.01 53.84 -26.19
CA GLN A 156 -6.62 54.02 -26.64
C GLN A 156 -5.60 53.66 -25.55
N HIS A 157 -5.84 54.08 -24.30
CA HIS A 157 -4.96 53.69 -23.19
C HIS A 157 -4.96 52.17 -22.96
N MET A 158 -6.11 51.50 -23.09
CA MET A 158 -6.19 50.04 -22.94
C MET A 158 -5.46 49.29 -24.06
N GLU A 159 -5.50 49.80 -25.30
CA GLU A 159 -4.70 49.24 -26.39
C GLU A 159 -3.19 49.34 -26.13
N ILE A 160 -2.72 50.49 -25.64
CA ILE A 160 -1.31 50.69 -25.26
C ILE A 160 -0.91 49.71 -24.15
N LEU A 161 -1.77 49.50 -23.15
CA LEU A 161 -1.51 48.56 -22.07
C LEU A 161 -1.46 47.11 -22.55
N ASP A 162 -2.31 46.73 -23.51
CA ASP A 162 -2.28 45.40 -24.11
C ASP A 162 -1.00 45.18 -24.94
N LEU A 163 -0.53 46.21 -25.65
CA LEU A 163 0.76 46.17 -26.36
C LEU A 163 1.95 46.03 -25.41
N LEU A 164 1.95 46.78 -24.29
CA LEU A 164 2.98 46.67 -23.24
C LEU A 164 2.95 45.31 -22.54
N ARG A 165 1.76 44.74 -22.30
CA ARG A 165 1.63 43.38 -21.77
C ARG A 165 2.24 42.37 -22.72
N LYS A 166 1.94 42.47 -24.02
CA LYS A 166 2.47 41.56 -25.05
C LYS A 166 3.99 41.66 -25.18
N SER A 167 4.57 42.85 -25.06
CA SER A 167 6.03 43.00 -25.11
C SER A 167 6.72 42.47 -23.86
N LEU A 168 6.15 42.65 -22.67
CA LEU A 168 6.67 42.07 -21.41
C LEU A 168 6.62 40.55 -21.39
N LEU A 169 5.62 39.93 -22.02
CA LEU A 169 5.51 38.47 -22.15
C LEU A 169 6.52 37.86 -23.12
N GLN A 170 7.13 38.65 -24.02
CA GLN A 170 8.19 38.18 -24.92
C GLN A 170 9.59 38.20 -24.27
N VAL A 171 9.74 38.72 -23.04
CA VAL A 171 11.04 38.82 -22.34
C VAL A 171 11.34 37.59 -21.47
N HIS A 172 10.41 36.66 -21.30
CA HIS A 172 10.73 35.35 -20.74
C HIS A 172 11.11 34.39 -21.88
N PRO A 173 12.37 33.92 -21.97
CA PRO A 173 12.69 32.88 -22.89
C PRO A 173 11.88 31.65 -22.47
N VAL A 174 11.14 31.11 -23.43
CA VAL A 174 10.75 29.70 -23.43
C VAL A 174 12.06 28.92 -23.34
N TYR A 175 12.46 28.51 -22.13
CA TYR A 175 13.53 27.56 -21.99
C TYR A 175 13.03 26.26 -22.60
N GLN A 176 13.49 25.99 -23.82
CA GLN A 176 13.42 24.66 -24.41
C GLN A 176 14.13 23.70 -23.44
N CYS A 177 13.39 22.73 -22.91
CA CYS A 177 14.00 21.55 -22.31
C CYS A 177 14.98 20.96 -23.33
N SER A 178 16.23 20.84 -22.92
CA SER A 178 17.20 19.97 -23.58
C SER A 178 17.11 18.60 -22.89
N ASP A 179 17.15 17.55 -23.70
CA ASP A 179 16.99 16.13 -23.34
C ASP A 179 17.93 15.62 -22.23
#